data_AF-A0A815BZW0-F1
#
_entry.id   AF-A0A815BZW0-F1
#
_cell.length_a   1.000
_cell.length_b   1.000
_cell.length_c   1.000
_cell.angle_alpha   90.00
_cell.angle_beta   90.00
_cell.angle_gamma   90.00
#
_symmetry.space_group_name_H-M   'P 1'
#
loop_
_entity.id
_entity.type
_entity.pdbx_description
1 polymer ?
#
loop_
_entity_poly.entity_id
_entity_poly.type
_entity_poly.pdbx_seq_one_letter_code
_entity_poly.pdbx_strand_id
1 'polypeptide(L)'
;MAVANNKTHCFTCNKEKITYPCRGCSKEFCLTHLTEHQQMLNEELNHIINDYDEFKQRINEQKQNPQNHSLIKQIDQWERRSIELIQQKAQDCRENLVKSSQTYVNNIEKKFNDLCEQIKQIHAENEFNEINLNDLRNQLNEITEELNNSSNISIKQESQSFINEISIISSKIILITIISITTWFIFIKKNETPVNTTTATIDASTTGTTIRTTSTTKTTMRTTSSTEIAMLTTAITKTTMFTTLTTETTPTTKTAITTMSIVDTTMLTTSTNFHTTAKNVSKFSKWKQNAIIVAGGNGGGQKLNQLNYPIGIFIDEKKNIFIPDRDNHRIVEWKYNAKEGQIIAGGNKEGNQMDQLNNPTDVIFDQQKHSIIIADHGNRRVIQWFNQNQQILIENISCYGLAMDKHGFLYVSDWNKNEVRRWKMGEYNNEGIVVAGGNGTGSQVNQLDYPSFIFVDEDQSIYVSDTNNNRVMKWRKGAKEGKIVAGGNGYGRNLNQLSEPAGVIVDDLGQIYVTDYGNQRVMRWYEGKKEGEIIVGGNGDGNQSNQLNNPMGLSFDNKGNLYVADHYNHRIAKFEIIL
;
A
#
# COMPACT_ATOMS: atom_id res chain seq x y z
N MET A 1 -47.30 -63.19 -36.12
CA MET A 1 -46.86 -63.47 -37.50
C MET A 1 -45.77 -64.53 -37.43
N ALA A 2 -45.68 -65.40 -38.44
CA ALA A 2 -44.74 -66.52 -38.63
C ALA A 2 -43.70 -66.80 -37.51
N VAL A 3 -43.89 -67.90 -36.78
CA VAL A 3 -42.85 -68.47 -35.92
C VAL A 3 -41.83 -69.17 -36.81
N ALA A 4 -40.77 -68.46 -37.20
CA ALA A 4 -39.61 -69.09 -37.81
C ALA A 4 -38.89 -69.92 -36.73
N ASN A 5 -38.83 -71.25 -36.91
CA ASN A 5 -38.13 -72.18 -36.01
C ASN A 5 -36.59 -72.09 -36.13
N ASN A 6 -36.05 -70.90 -36.35
CA ASN A 6 -34.61 -70.66 -36.31
C ASN A 6 -34.17 -70.58 -34.86
N LYS A 7 -33.48 -71.61 -34.39
CA LYS A 7 -32.72 -71.51 -33.15
C LYS A 7 -31.53 -70.58 -33.41
N THR A 8 -31.34 -69.58 -32.54
CA THR A 8 -30.15 -68.73 -32.56
C THR A 8 -29.46 -68.79 -31.20
N HIS A 9 -28.31 -68.15 -31.06
CA HIS A 9 -27.55 -68.17 -29.81
C HIS A 9 -28.09 -67.10 -28.85
N CYS A 10 -28.56 -67.51 -27.68
CA CYS A 10 -28.98 -66.59 -26.63
C CYS A 10 -27.78 -65.77 -26.12
N PHE A 11 -27.88 -64.43 -26.15
CA PHE A 11 -26.80 -63.50 -25.77
C PHE A 11 -26.15 -63.84 -24.41
N THR A 12 -26.95 -64.11 -23.37
CA THR A 12 -26.43 -64.33 -22.01
C THR A 12 -25.73 -65.69 -21.82
N CYS A 13 -26.33 -66.79 -22.27
CA CYS A 13 -25.80 -68.14 -22.01
C CYS A 13 -25.08 -68.80 -23.19
N ASN A 14 -25.03 -68.13 -24.34
CA ASN A 14 -24.41 -68.55 -25.59
C ASN A 14 -24.77 -69.99 -26.03
N LYS A 15 -26.03 -70.40 -25.81
CA LYS A 15 -26.56 -71.71 -26.24
C LYS A 15 -27.59 -71.52 -27.36
N GLU A 16 -27.51 -72.38 -28.36
CA GLU A 16 -28.44 -72.43 -29.48
C GLU A 16 -29.84 -72.87 -29.00
N LYS A 17 -30.81 -71.95 -29.03
CA LYS A 17 -32.17 -72.14 -28.51
C LYS A 17 -33.17 -71.32 -29.33
N ILE A 18 -34.47 -71.51 -29.09
CA ILE A 18 -35.47 -70.52 -29.52
C ILE A 18 -35.21 -69.24 -28.70
N THR A 19 -34.99 -68.16 -29.39
CA THR A 19 -34.69 -66.83 -28.85
C THR A 19 -35.77 -65.83 -29.24
N TYR A 20 -35.77 -64.69 -28.56
CA TYR A 20 -36.68 -63.59 -28.76
C TYR A 20 -35.87 -62.29 -28.70
N PRO A 21 -36.03 -61.36 -29.66
CA PRO A 21 -35.31 -60.09 -29.67
C PRO A 21 -35.87 -59.14 -28.61
N CYS A 22 -34.99 -58.46 -27.88
CA CYS A 22 -35.39 -57.30 -27.09
C CYS A 22 -35.64 -56.10 -28.01
N ARG A 23 -36.69 -55.31 -27.77
CA ARG A 23 -36.99 -54.13 -28.60
C ARG A 23 -36.06 -52.93 -28.34
N GLY A 24 -35.43 -52.88 -27.15
CA GLY A 24 -34.59 -51.75 -26.71
C GLY A 24 -33.09 -51.99 -26.81
N CYS A 25 -32.64 -53.23 -26.97
CA CYS A 25 -31.24 -53.56 -27.24
C CYS A 25 -31.18 -54.61 -28.35
N SER A 26 -30.24 -54.48 -29.28
CA SER A 26 -30.14 -55.30 -30.51
C SER A 26 -29.63 -56.74 -30.25
N LYS A 27 -30.17 -57.40 -29.23
CA LYS A 27 -29.75 -58.67 -28.67
C LYS A 27 -30.93 -59.64 -28.61
N GLU A 28 -30.64 -60.92 -28.84
CA GLU A 28 -31.62 -62.00 -28.75
C GLU A 28 -31.37 -62.86 -27.51
N PHE A 29 -32.44 -63.20 -26.80
CA PHE A 29 -32.38 -63.95 -25.54
C PHE A 29 -33.34 -65.14 -25.60
N CYS A 30 -32.99 -66.29 -25.03
CA CYS A 30 -33.99 -67.32 -24.77
C CYS A 30 -34.94 -66.84 -23.66
N LEU A 31 -36.19 -67.33 -23.66
CA LEU A 31 -37.29 -66.81 -22.83
C LEU A 31 -36.90 -66.47 -21.37
N THR A 32 -36.19 -67.37 -20.67
CA THR A 32 -35.73 -67.15 -19.29
C THR A 32 -34.85 -65.90 -19.16
N HIS A 33 -33.76 -65.81 -19.93
CA HIS A 33 -32.84 -64.66 -19.88
C HIS A 33 -33.47 -63.38 -20.44
N LEU A 34 -34.52 -63.46 -21.28
CA LEU A 34 -35.28 -62.27 -21.67
C LEU A 34 -36.05 -61.71 -20.48
N THR A 35 -36.71 -62.57 -19.70
CA THR A 35 -37.43 -62.18 -18.48
C THR A 35 -36.47 -61.62 -17.43
N GLU A 36 -35.33 -62.26 -17.20
CA GLU A 36 -34.27 -61.75 -16.30
C GLU A 36 -33.74 -60.39 -16.77
N HIS A 37 -33.46 -60.22 -18.06
CA HIS A 37 -33.01 -58.94 -18.61
C HIS A 37 -34.07 -57.84 -18.47
N GLN A 38 -35.35 -58.16 -18.66
CA GLN A 38 -36.46 -57.23 -18.44
C GLN A 38 -36.63 -56.89 -16.95
N GLN A 39 -36.38 -57.83 -16.04
CA GLN A 39 -36.38 -57.56 -14.61
C GLN A 39 -35.24 -56.60 -14.24
N MET A 40 -34.01 -56.83 -14.71
CA MET A 40 -32.89 -55.90 -14.49
C MET A 40 -33.20 -54.48 -14.99
N LEU A 41 -33.80 -54.34 -16.17
CA LEU A 41 -34.19 -53.03 -16.71
C LEU A 41 -35.28 -52.33 -15.87
N ASN A 42 -36.21 -53.10 -15.28
CA ASN A 42 -37.20 -52.56 -14.35
C ASN A 42 -36.56 -52.14 -13.02
N GLU A 43 -35.56 -52.88 -12.53
CA GLU A 43 -34.78 -52.53 -11.33
C GLU A 43 -33.97 -51.24 -11.57
N GLU A 44 -33.29 -51.09 -12.71
CA GLU A 44 -32.63 -49.84 -13.11
C GLU A 44 -33.60 -48.66 -13.23
N LEU A 45 -34.79 -48.87 -13.82
CA LEU A 45 -35.82 -47.84 -13.91
C LEU A 45 -36.33 -47.40 -12.52
N ASN A 46 -36.51 -48.34 -11.59
CA ASN A 46 -36.91 -48.04 -10.22
C ASN A 46 -35.84 -47.23 -9.48
N HIS A 47 -34.55 -47.50 -9.71
CA HIS A 47 -33.45 -46.67 -9.20
C HIS A 47 -33.54 -45.24 -9.73
N ILE A 48 -33.71 -45.06 -11.05
CA ILE A 48 -33.85 -43.73 -11.68
C ILE A 48 -35.06 -42.95 -11.14
N ILE A 49 -36.19 -43.63 -10.87
CA ILE A 49 -37.39 -43.02 -10.28
C ILE A 49 -37.12 -42.55 -8.85
N ASN A 50 -36.45 -43.35 -8.03
CA ASN A 50 -36.08 -42.97 -6.66
C ASN A 50 -35.14 -41.75 -6.65
N ASP A 51 -34.11 -41.74 -7.50
CA ASP A 51 -33.18 -40.61 -7.65
C ASP A 51 -33.91 -39.33 -8.10
N TYR A 52 -34.89 -39.46 -9.01
CA TYR A 52 -35.74 -38.35 -9.47
C TYR A 52 -36.60 -37.76 -8.34
N ASP A 53 -37.26 -38.61 -7.55
CA ASP A 53 -38.13 -38.14 -6.46
C ASP A 53 -37.30 -37.54 -5.30
N GLU A 54 -36.12 -38.08 -4.99
CA GLU A 54 -35.20 -37.47 -4.01
C GLU A 54 -34.71 -36.08 -4.51
N PHE A 55 -34.32 -35.97 -5.77
CA PHE A 55 -33.89 -34.70 -6.37
C PHE A 55 -35.03 -33.65 -6.35
N LYS A 56 -36.25 -34.08 -6.66
CA LYS A 56 -37.46 -33.25 -6.61
C LYS A 56 -37.80 -32.80 -5.19
N GLN A 57 -37.62 -33.66 -4.18
CA GLN A 57 -37.75 -33.29 -2.77
C GLN A 57 -36.72 -32.21 -2.40
N ARG A 58 -35.43 -32.42 -2.69
CA ARG A 58 -34.35 -31.45 -2.41
C ARG A 58 -34.63 -30.07 -3.04
N ILE A 59 -35.18 -30.02 -4.27
CA ILE A 59 -35.61 -28.75 -4.91
C ILE A 59 -36.75 -28.08 -4.13
N ASN A 60 -37.74 -28.84 -3.68
CA ASN A 60 -38.88 -28.29 -2.93
C ASN A 60 -38.46 -27.76 -1.56
N GLU A 61 -37.56 -28.46 -0.86
CA GLU A 61 -36.98 -28.02 0.42
C GLU A 61 -36.22 -26.69 0.26
N GLN A 62 -35.40 -26.55 -0.78
CA GLN A 62 -34.71 -25.29 -1.08
C GLN A 62 -35.66 -24.14 -1.46
N LYS A 63 -36.78 -24.43 -2.15
CA LYS A 63 -37.82 -23.43 -2.45
C LYS A 63 -38.58 -22.98 -1.21
N GLN A 64 -38.88 -23.90 -0.29
CA GLN A 64 -39.63 -23.60 0.92
C GLN A 64 -38.79 -22.91 1.99
N ASN A 65 -37.49 -23.22 2.08
CA ASN A 65 -36.58 -22.56 3.00
C ASN A 65 -35.24 -22.19 2.30
N PRO A 66 -35.20 -21.08 1.54
CA PRO A 66 -34.00 -20.64 0.85
C PRO A 66 -32.80 -20.41 1.78
N GLN A 67 -33.05 -19.99 3.02
CA GLN A 67 -32.01 -19.75 4.05
C GLN A 67 -31.27 -21.05 4.44
N ASN A 68 -31.83 -22.22 4.14
CA ASN A 68 -31.20 -23.51 4.41
C ASN A 68 -30.05 -23.84 3.41
N HIS A 69 -29.86 -23.02 2.37
CA HIS A 69 -28.83 -23.19 1.35
C HIS A 69 -27.41 -23.18 1.94
N SER A 70 -26.55 -24.08 1.47
CA SER A 70 -25.20 -24.31 2.02
C SER A 70 -24.29 -23.09 2.00
N LEU A 71 -24.39 -22.24 0.97
CA LEU A 71 -23.65 -20.98 0.89
C LEU A 71 -24.17 -19.91 1.87
N ILE A 72 -25.48 -19.87 2.14
CA ILE A 72 -26.06 -18.91 3.09
C ILE A 72 -25.59 -19.27 4.51
N LYS A 73 -25.63 -20.55 4.88
CA LYS A 73 -25.06 -21.02 6.15
C LYS A 73 -23.57 -20.69 6.33
N GLN A 74 -22.79 -20.67 5.24
CA GLN A 74 -21.38 -20.26 5.27
C GLN A 74 -21.23 -18.75 5.49
N ILE A 75 -22.12 -17.93 4.89
CA ILE A 75 -22.18 -16.49 5.12
C ILE A 75 -22.56 -16.21 6.59
N ASP A 76 -23.61 -16.85 7.12
CA ASP A 76 -24.04 -16.72 8.52
C ASP A 76 -22.94 -17.09 9.52
N GLN A 77 -22.19 -18.16 9.24
CA GLN A 77 -21.07 -18.61 10.08
C GLN A 77 -19.89 -17.64 10.04
N TRP A 78 -19.59 -17.10 8.86
CA TRP A 78 -18.56 -16.09 8.68
C TRP A 78 -18.92 -14.78 9.38
N GLU A 79 -20.16 -14.31 9.25
CA GLU A 79 -20.67 -13.10 9.90
C GLU A 79 -20.53 -13.19 11.43
N ARG A 80 -21.00 -14.28 12.05
CA ARG A 80 -20.89 -14.47 13.52
C ARG A 80 -19.44 -14.44 14.00
N ARG A 81 -18.57 -15.24 13.37
CA ARG A 81 -17.15 -15.32 13.74
C ARG A 81 -16.45 -13.97 13.61
N SER A 82 -16.80 -13.22 12.58
CA SER A 82 -16.31 -11.86 12.37
C SER A 82 -16.77 -10.87 13.44
N ILE A 83 -18.03 -10.92 13.86
CA ILE A 83 -18.56 -10.09 14.95
C ILE A 83 -17.86 -10.41 16.27
N GLU A 84 -17.67 -11.69 16.58
CA GLU A 84 -16.96 -12.16 17.78
C GLU A 84 -15.51 -11.62 17.83
N LEU A 85 -14.78 -11.70 16.71
CA LEU A 85 -13.41 -11.16 16.59
C LEU A 85 -13.36 -9.64 16.83
N ILE A 86 -14.31 -8.87 16.27
CA ILE A 86 -14.42 -7.43 16.50
C ILE A 86 -14.67 -7.14 17.98
N GLN A 87 -15.60 -7.85 18.61
CA GLN A 87 -15.95 -7.64 20.01
C GLN A 87 -14.78 -7.94 20.95
N GLN A 88 -14.04 -9.03 20.69
CA GLN A 88 -12.85 -9.40 21.43
C GLN A 88 -11.76 -8.33 21.28
N LYS A 89 -11.39 -7.95 20.06
CA LYS A 89 -10.34 -6.94 19.83
C LYS A 89 -10.71 -5.60 20.48
N ALA A 90 -11.97 -5.18 20.41
CA ALA A 90 -12.43 -3.97 21.09
C ALA A 90 -12.35 -4.05 22.63
N GLN A 91 -12.45 -5.26 23.20
CA GLN A 91 -12.30 -5.50 24.64
C GLN A 91 -10.83 -5.46 25.06
N ASP A 92 -9.93 -6.15 24.36
CA ASP A 92 -8.49 -6.12 24.61
C ASP A 92 -7.96 -4.68 24.65
N CYS A 93 -8.45 -3.84 23.73
CA CYS A 93 -8.07 -2.44 23.65
C CYS A 93 -8.59 -1.61 24.84
N ARG A 94 -9.83 -1.84 25.31
CA ARG A 94 -10.34 -1.21 26.55
C ARG A 94 -9.50 -1.59 27.77
N GLU A 95 -9.07 -2.84 27.88
CA GLU A 95 -8.26 -3.30 29.01
C GLU A 95 -6.85 -2.71 28.98
N ASN A 96 -6.23 -2.64 27.79
CA ASN A 96 -4.96 -1.93 27.60
C ASN A 96 -5.07 -0.43 27.92
N LEU A 97 -6.20 0.21 27.61
CA LEU A 97 -6.46 1.61 27.96
C LEU A 97 -6.44 1.84 29.47
N VAL A 98 -7.23 1.04 30.20
CA VAL A 98 -7.32 1.11 31.67
C VAL A 98 -5.95 0.88 32.30
N LYS A 99 -5.20 -0.12 31.82
CA LYS A 99 -3.85 -0.44 32.33
C LYS A 99 -2.83 0.67 32.06
N SER A 100 -2.88 1.30 30.88
CA SER A 100 -2.00 2.43 30.54
C SER A 100 -2.36 3.67 31.38
N SER A 101 -3.65 3.98 31.51
CA SER A 101 -4.15 5.08 32.34
C SER A 101 -3.77 4.91 33.82
N GLN A 102 -3.94 3.71 34.39
CA GLN A 102 -3.53 3.43 35.77
C GLN A 102 -2.02 3.60 35.94
N THR A 103 -1.21 3.14 34.98
CA THR A 103 0.25 3.30 35.03
C THR A 103 0.65 4.78 34.98
N TYR A 104 -0.05 5.59 34.19
CA TYR A 104 0.17 7.04 34.11
C TYR A 104 -0.16 7.73 35.45
N VAL A 105 -1.32 7.44 36.03
CA VAL A 105 -1.73 7.99 37.34
C VAL A 105 -0.75 7.58 38.45
N ASN A 106 -0.34 6.31 38.51
CA ASN A 106 0.63 5.84 39.50
C ASN A 106 1.99 6.55 39.39
N ASN A 107 2.42 6.94 38.17
CA ASN A 107 3.66 7.71 37.99
C ASN A 107 3.53 9.16 38.48
N ILE A 108 2.37 9.79 38.27
CA ILE A 108 2.07 11.13 38.82
C ILE A 108 2.01 11.07 40.34
N GLU A 109 1.33 10.07 40.90
CA GLU A 109 1.26 9.83 42.35
C GLU A 109 2.67 9.66 42.95
N LYS A 110 3.56 8.93 42.28
CA LYS A 110 4.95 8.81 42.71
C LYS A 110 5.68 10.17 42.70
N LYS A 111 5.62 10.94 41.60
CA LYS A 111 6.22 12.28 41.54
C LYS A 111 5.71 13.19 42.67
N PHE A 112 4.41 13.13 42.95
CA PHE A 112 3.78 13.90 44.02
C PHE A 112 4.27 13.48 45.41
N ASN A 113 4.39 12.18 45.67
CA ASN A 113 4.94 11.66 46.93
C ASN A 113 6.43 12.03 47.10
N ASP A 114 7.24 11.94 46.04
CA ASP A 114 8.66 12.36 46.05
C ASP A 114 8.79 13.88 46.34
N LEU A 115 7.87 14.71 45.83
CA LEU A 115 7.78 16.14 46.15
C LEU A 115 7.35 16.37 47.63
N CYS A 116 6.41 15.59 48.15
CA CYS A 116 5.99 15.67 49.55
C CYS A 116 7.13 15.37 50.53
N GLU A 117 8.01 14.41 50.23
CA GLU A 117 9.19 14.15 51.08
C GLU A 117 10.23 15.28 51.00
N GLN A 118 10.48 15.86 49.81
CA GLN A 118 11.34 17.05 49.68
C GLN A 118 10.83 18.22 50.53
N ILE A 119 9.52 18.48 50.53
CA ILE A 119 8.89 19.53 51.35
C ILE A 119 9.11 19.25 52.85
N LYS A 120 8.93 18.00 53.30
CA LYS A 120 9.17 17.62 54.70
C LYS A 120 10.63 17.81 55.10
N GLN A 121 11.58 17.43 54.23
CA GLN A 121 13.00 17.55 54.51
C GLN A 121 13.41 19.02 54.67
N ILE A 122 13.09 19.88 53.68
CA ILE A 122 13.39 21.33 53.72
C ILE A 122 12.77 22.00 54.96
N HIS A 123 11.58 21.55 55.38
CA HIS A 123 10.93 22.05 56.59
C HIS A 123 11.62 21.58 57.88
N ALA A 124 12.07 20.32 57.95
CA ALA A 124 12.76 19.77 59.11
C ALA A 124 14.17 20.37 59.30
N GLU A 125 14.86 20.68 58.20
CA GLU A 125 16.21 21.25 58.18
C GLU A 125 16.21 22.78 58.30
N ASN A 126 15.04 23.44 58.22
CA ASN A 126 14.85 24.89 58.17
C ASN A 126 15.59 25.62 57.01
N GLU A 127 16.00 24.89 55.97
CA GLU A 127 16.79 25.44 54.85
C GLU A 127 15.95 26.14 53.76
N PHE A 128 14.86 26.83 54.11
CA PHE A 128 13.99 27.47 53.11
C PHE A 128 14.49 28.85 52.66
N ASN A 129 14.45 29.11 51.35
CA ASN A 129 14.79 30.38 50.73
C ASN A 129 13.94 30.61 49.45
N GLU A 130 14.03 31.80 48.85
CA GLU A 130 13.19 32.13 47.69
C GLU A 130 13.42 31.23 46.47
N ILE A 131 14.62 30.67 46.31
CA ILE A 131 14.96 29.78 45.19
C ILE A 131 14.27 28.42 45.37
N ASN A 132 14.42 27.76 46.52
CA ASN A 132 13.81 26.45 46.73
C ASN A 132 12.28 26.50 46.88
N LEU A 133 11.71 27.58 47.44
CA LEU A 133 10.27 27.77 47.44
C LEU A 133 9.68 27.97 46.04
N ASN A 134 10.44 28.58 45.11
CA ASN A 134 10.01 28.70 43.72
C ASN A 134 10.23 27.40 42.93
N ASP A 135 11.28 26.63 43.23
CA ASP A 135 11.48 25.30 42.63
C ASP A 135 10.36 24.32 42.99
N LEU A 136 10.01 24.21 44.28
CA LEU A 136 8.88 23.40 44.75
C LEU A 136 7.54 23.80 44.09
N ARG A 137 7.32 25.09 43.87
CA ARG A 137 6.14 25.60 43.14
C ARG A 137 6.16 25.19 41.67
N ASN A 138 7.31 25.24 41.01
CA ASN A 138 7.45 24.81 39.62
C ASN A 138 7.21 23.31 39.48
N GLN A 139 7.80 22.48 40.34
CA GLN A 139 7.54 21.04 40.38
C GLN A 139 6.04 20.72 40.62
N LEU A 140 5.39 21.43 41.55
CA LEU A 140 3.95 21.26 41.80
C LEU A 140 3.09 21.68 40.61
N ASN A 141 3.44 22.76 39.92
CA ASN A 141 2.76 23.21 38.71
C ASN A 141 2.95 22.20 37.57
N GLU A 142 4.14 21.64 37.37
CA GLU A 142 4.41 20.60 36.37
C GLU A 142 3.57 19.34 36.61
N ILE A 143 3.51 18.86 37.86
CA ILE A 143 2.67 17.71 38.26
C ILE A 143 1.18 18.03 38.05
N THR A 144 0.76 19.26 38.34
CA THR A 144 -0.61 19.72 38.14
C THR A 144 -0.97 19.82 36.65
N GLU A 145 -0.06 20.29 35.80
CA GLU A 145 -0.23 20.29 34.34
C GLU A 145 -0.21 18.89 33.76
N GLU A 146 0.61 17.96 34.26
CA GLU A 146 0.54 16.55 33.85
C GLU A 146 -0.82 15.93 34.20
N LEU A 147 -1.29 16.09 35.43
CA LEU A 147 -2.58 15.56 35.88
C LEU A 147 -3.77 16.14 35.08
N ASN A 148 -3.76 17.45 34.81
CA ASN A 148 -4.83 18.13 34.07
C ASN A 148 -4.79 17.87 32.55
N ASN A 149 -3.63 17.54 31.98
CA ASN A 149 -3.49 17.12 30.58
C ASN A 149 -3.81 15.63 30.37
N SER A 150 -4.82 15.11 31.07
CA SER A 150 -5.17 13.69 31.02
C SER A 150 -5.63 13.29 29.61
N SER A 151 -4.72 12.61 28.92
CA SER A 151 -4.93 11.81 27.70
C SER A 151 -5.31 12.51 26.38
N ASN A 152 -4.31 12.66 25.51
CA ASN A 152 -4.47 12.63 24.04
C ASN A 152 -4.83 11.21 23.51
N ILE A 153 -5.80 10.52 24.13
CA ILE A 153 -6.30 9.23 23.62
C ILE A 153 -7.15 9.53 22.37
N SER A 154 -6.58 9.26 21.19
CA SER A 154 -7.35 9.15 19.96
C SER A 154 -7.65 7.68 19.66
N ILE A 155 -8.93 7.36 19.49
CA ILE A 155 -9.37 6.05 18.99
C ILE A 155 -9.15 6.06 17.48
N LYS A 156 -8.16 5.30 16.99
CA LYS A 156 -7.96 5.10 15.55
C LYS A 156 -8.76 3.88 15.10
N GLN A 157 -9.85 4.11 14.38
CA GLN A 157 -10.58 3.04 13.71
C GLN A 157 -9.82 2.64 12.44
N GLU A 158 -9.32 1.39 12.37
CA GLU A 158 -8.71 0.89 11.15
C GLU A 158 -9.80 0.51 10.13
N SER A 159 -9.77 1.18 8.98
CA SER A 159 -10.72 1.01 7.89
C SER A 159 -10.36 -0.20 7.01
N GLN A 160 -10.60 -1.39 7.53
CA GLN A 160 -10.90 -2.57 6.71
C GLN A 160 -12.26 -3.12 7.14
N SER A 161 -12.88 -3.96 6.30
CA SER A 161 -14.28 -4.38 6.45
C SER A 161 -14.57 -5.25 7.70
N PHE A 162 -13.55 -5.59 8.49
CA PHE A 162 -13.69 -6.00 9.89
C PHE A 162 -12.66 -5.23 10.74
N ILE A 163 -13.06 -4.83 11.96
CA ILE A 163 -12.20 -4.06 12.87
C ILE A 163 -11.08 -4.99 13.37
N ASN A 164 -9.95 -4.96 12.68
CA ASN A 164 -8.78 -5.78 12.98
C ASN A 164 -7.96 -5.22 14.16
N GLU A 165 -8.04 -3.91 14.42
CA GLU A 165 -7.37 -3.27 15.56
C GLU A 165 -8.05 -1.97 16.03
N ILE A 166 -7.94 -1.69 17.34
CA ILE A 166 -8.26 -0.39 17.94
C ILE A 166 -7.01 0.08 18.70
N SER A 167 -6.17 0.89 18.07
CA SER A 167 -4.97 1.40 18.72
C SER A 167 -5.27 2.61 19.61
N ILE A 168 -4.54 2.70 20.72
CA ILE A 168 -4.58 3.78 21.69
C ILE A 168 -3.23 4.48 21.65
N ILE A 169 -3.26 5.78 21.40
CA ILE A 169 -2.06 6.62 21.38
C ILE A 169 -2.06 7.48 22.66
N SER A 170 -0.93 7.55 23.36
CA SER A 170 -0.72 8.50 24.46
C SER A 170 0.52 9.34 24.18
N SER A 171 0.33 10.64 23.95
CA SER A 171 1.38 11.52 23.42
C SER A 171 2.45 11.96 24.44
N LYS A 172 2.46 11.41 25.66
CA LYS A 172 3.45 11.74 26.71
C LYS A 172 4.28 10.54 27.22
N ILE A 173 4.11 9.33 26.68
CA ILE A 173 4.92 8.15 27.06
C ILE A 173 6.20 8.00 26.20
N ILE A 174 6.34 8.79 25.13
CA ILE A 174 7.53 8.80 24.25
C ILE A 174 8.63 9.71 24.82
N LEU A 175 9.05 9.47 26.07
CA LEU A 175 10.30 10.01 26.63
C LEU A 175 10.75 9.25 27.89
N ILE A 176 11.12 7.97 27.77
CA ILE A 176 11.98 7.26 28.75
C ILE A 176 12.62 5.98 28.18
N THR A 177 12.03 5.34 27.17
CA THR A 177 12.60 4.14 26.50
C THR A 177 13.56 4.46 25.34
N ILE A 178 14.45 5.44 25.54
CA ILE A 178 15.72 5.55 24.77
C ILE A 178 16.88 5.67 25.75
N ILE A 179 17.07 4.62 26.54
CA ILE A 179 18.29 4.09 27.14
C ILE A 179 17.96 2.61 27.46
N SER A 180 18.95 1.71 27.41
CA SER A 180 18.85 0.24 27.62
C SER A 180 18.16 -0.64 26.55
N ILE A 181 18.58 -0.52 25.29
CA ILE A 181 18.68 -1.70 24.38
C ILE A 181 20.13 -1.90 23.93
N THR A 182 20.99 -2.25 24.87
CA THR A 182 22.34 -2.83 24.61
C THR A 182 22.69 -4.02 25.50
N THR A 183 21.77 -4.47 26.37
CA THR A 183 21.99 -5.59 27.31
C THR A 183 20.74 -6.49 27.45
N TRP A 184 20.38 -7.20 26.37
CA TRP A 184 19.49 -8.36 26.47
C TRP A 184 19.94 -9.55 25.59
N PHE A 185 21.23 -9.86 25.70
CA PHE A 185 21.67 -11.25 25.77
C PHE A 185 22.07 -11.55 27.22
N ILE A 186 21.99 -12.82 27.62
CA ILE A 186 22.27 -13.35 28.97
C ILE A 186 21.15 -13.12 30.02
N PHE A 187 20.09 -13.95 30.01
CA PHE A 187 19.90 -15.00 31.05
C PHE A 187 18.65 -15.89 30.80
N ILE A 188 18.83 -17.06 30.18
CA ILE A 188 18.09 -18.28 30.57
C ILE A 188 19.08 -19.45 30.64
N LYS A 189 19.72 -19.60 31.80
CA LYS A 189 19.97 -20.92 32.40
C LYS A 189 20.28 -20.74 33.88
N LYS A 190 19.35 -21.19 34.74
CA LYS A 190 19.62 -21.39 36.17
C LYS A 190 19.52 -22.89 36.43
N ASN A 191 20.67 -23.51 36.72
CA ASN A 191 20.81 -24.62 37.65
C ASN A 191 22.30 -24.91 37.88
N GLU A 192 22.59 -25.46 39.07
CA GLU A 192 23.87 -26.03 39.54
C GLU A 192 24.99 -25.07 40.02
N THR A 193 24.82 -24.66 41.29
CA THR A 193 25.83 -24.63 42.38
C THR A 193 27.05 -23.66 42.38
N PRO A 194 27.57 -23.26 43.56
CA PRO A 194 28.48 -22.10 43.69
C PRO A 194 29.94 -22.48 44.02
N VAL A 195 30.91 -21.70 43.53
CA VAL A 195 32.29 -21.65 44.09
C VAL A 195 32.88 -20.23 44.05
N ASN A 196 33.10 -19.68 45.25
CA ASN A 196 34.11 -18.73 45.71
C ASN A 196 34.86 -17.77 44.75
N THR A 197 34.56 -16.48 44.92
CA THR A 197 35.48 -15.35 45.23
C THR A 197 36.95 -15.39 44.80
N THR A 198 37.37 -14.31 44.10
CA THR A 198 38.52 -13.49 44.56
C THR A 198 38.34 -12.02 44.20
N THR A 199 38.51 -11.15 45.20
CA THR A 199 38.53 -9.68 45.09
C THR A 199 39.93 -9.15 44.78
N ALA A 200 40.04 -8.07 44.00
CA ALA A 200 41.18 -7.15 44.07
C ALA A 200 40.80 -5.75 43.52
N THR A 201 40.62 -4.80 44.43
CA THR A 201 40.60 -3.34 44.17
C THR A 201 42.02 -2.78 44.20
N ILE A 202 42.42 -1.94 43.23
CA ILE A 202 43.51 -0.96 43.39
C ILE A 202 43.12 0.36 42.70
N ASP A 203 43.49 1.46 43.34
CA ASP A 203 43.12 2.84 43.03
C ASP A 203 44.24 3.62 42.30
N ALA A 204 44.06 4.92 42.09
CA ALA A 204 44.81 5.76 41.15
C ALA A 204 46.28 6.11 41.48
N SER A 205 47.01 6.52 40.43
CA SER A 205 47.90 7.71 40.34
C SER A 205 49.38 7.52 39.90
N THR A 206 49.77 8.41 38.97
CA THR A 206 51.13 8.93 38.65
C THR A 206 52.33 8.00 38.42
N THR A 207 52.83 8.01 37.19
CA THR A 207 54.17 8.55 36.83
C THR A 207 54.27 8.65 35.29
N GLY A 208 55.03 9.61 34.76
CA GLY A 208 55.09 9.87 33.31
C GLY A 208 56.51 9.90 32.76
N THR A 209 56.61 9.77 31.43
CA THR A 209 57.82 10.12 30.66
C THR A 209 57.43 10.65 29.29
N THR A 210 57.95 11.82 28.90
CA THR A 210 57.71 12.48 27.62
C THR A 210 58.89 12.26 26.68
N ILE A 211 58.68 11.80 25.43
CA ILE A 211 59.66 11.95 24.33
C ILE A 211 58.95 12.46 23.06
N ARG A 212 59.67 13.26 22.27
CA ARG A 212 59.18 14.18 21.23
C ARG A 212 59.12 13.60 19.81
N THR A 213 58.09 14.05 19.08
CA THR A 213 58.03 14.46 17.66
C THR A 213 59.12 14.05 16.65
N THR A 214 58.67 13.66 15.45
CA THR A 214 59.11 14.27 14.17
C THR A 214 57.95 14.37 13.19
N SER A 215 57.97 15.42 12.35
CA SER A 215 57.03 15.63 11.24
C SER A 215 57.81 15.80 9.93
N THR A 216 57.30 15.30 8.79
CA THR A 216 57.74 15.79 7.47
C THR A 216 56.68 15.64 6.38
N THR A 217 56.01 16.78 6.13
CA THR A 217 55.53 17.36 4.87
C THR A 217 55.65 16.64 3.49
N LYS A 218 54.65 16.96 2.65
CA LYS A 218 54.67 17.30 1.20
C LYS A 218 54.41 16.22 0.13
N THR A 219 53.27 16.41 -0.56
CA THR A 219 53.07 16.48 -2.04
C THR A 219 53.58 15.30 -2.90
N THR A 220 52.75 14.68 -3.76
CA THR A 220 52.57 15.09 -5.18
C THR A 220 51.34 14.42 -5.86
N MET A 221 50.89 15.01 -6.97
CA MET A 221 49.66 14.77 -7.73
C MET A 221 49.66 13.55 -8.67
N ARG A 222 48.45 13.22 -9.20
CA ARG A 222 48.15 12.69 -10.56
C ARG A 222 48.64 11.26 -10.89
N THR A 223 48.07 10.45 -11.80
CA THR A 223 46.75 10.35 -12.50
C THR A 223 46.75 9.00 -13.24
N THR A 224 45.57 8.44 -13.56
CA THR A 224 45.32 7.50 -14.71
C THR A 224 46.09 6.17 -14.73
N SER A 225 45.64 5.08 -15.36
CA SER A 225 44.34 4.68 -15.91
C SER A 225 44.36 3.17 -16.21
N SER A 226 43.17 2.55 -16.31
CA SER A 226 42.80 1.48 -17.26
C SER A 226 43.66 0.20 -17.40
N THR A 227 42.94 -0.94 -17.38
CA THR A 227 43.15 -2.17 -18.21
C THR A 227 44.40 -3.02 -17.90
N GLU A 228 44.36 -4.37 -17.85
CA GLU A 228 43.35 -5.33 -18.35
C GLU A 228 43.52 -6.74 -17.70
N ILE A 229 42.44 -7.56 -17.69
CA ILE A 229 42.36 -9.03 -17.97
C ILE A 229 43.37 -10.02 -17.30
N ALA A 230 43.03 -11.23 -16.85
CA ALA A 230 41.78 -11.93 -16.44
C ALA A 230 42.16 -13.35 -15.91
N MET A 231 41.21 -14.04 -15.23
CA MET A 231 40.88 -15.50 -15.31
C MET A 231 40.05 -15.89 -14.06
N LEU A 232 38.77 -16.26 -14.23
CA LEU A 232 38.23 -17.64 -14.24
C LEU A 232 38.39 -18.39 -12.89
N THR A 233 37.35 -19.00 -12.30
CA THR A 233 36.18 -19.65 -12.95
C THR A 233 34.78 -19.28 -12.40
N THR A 234 33.94 -18.84 -13.34
CA THR A 234 32.47 -19.05 -13.42
C THR A 234 32.18 -20.27 -14.31
N ALA A 235 30.99 -20.89 -14.44
CA ALA A 235 29.66 -20.81 -13.79
C ALA A 235 28.89 -22.10 -14.15
N ILE A 236 27.59 -22.23 -13.81
CA ILE A 236 26.46 -22.55 -14.73
C ILE A 236 25.15 -22.81 -13.96
N THR A 237 24.07 -22.15 -14.39
CA THR A 237 22.68 -22.54 -14.12
C THR A 237 22.06 -23.16 -15.37
N LYS A 238 21.38 -24.32 -15.26
CA LYS A 238 20.23 -24.66 -16.13
C LYS A 238 19.44 -25.90 -15.68
N THR A 239 18.19 -25.92 -16.13
CA THR A 239 17.07 -26.77 -15.72
C THR A 239 16.91 -28.04 -16.57
N THR A 240 16.45 -29.13 -15.94
CA THR A 240 15.68 -30.23 -16.57
C THR A 240 14.70 -30.77 -15.52
N MET A 241 13.39 -30.58 -15.70
CA MET A 241 12.46 -31.51 -16.38
C MET A 241 12.40 -32.90 -15.74
N PHE A 242 11.24 -33.28 -15.17
CA PHE A 242 10.60 -34.57 -15.47
C PHE A 242 9.10 -34.57 -15.13
N THR A 243 8.29 -35.02 -16.09
CA THR A 243 6.88 -35.37 -15.92
C THR A 243 6.73 -36.85 -15.56
N THR A 244 5.82 -37.16 -14.63
CA THR A 244 5.02 -38.39 -14.49
C THR A 244 5.62 -39.75 -14.88
N LEU A 245 5.75 -40.67 -13.91
CA LEU A 245 4.99 -41.95 -13.81
C LEU A 245 5.57 -42.87 -12.69
N THR A 246 4.67 -43.55 -11.97
CA THR A 246 4.72 -44.94 -11.38
C THR A 246 6.07 -45.60 -11.06
N THR A 247 6.30 -46.36 -9.97
CA THR A 247 5.43 -47.27 -9.16
C THR A 247 5.95 -47.42 -7.71
N GLU A 248 5.08 -47.92 -6.81
CA GLU A 248 5.32 -48.87 -5.69
C GLU A 248 6.78 -49.04 -5.15
N THR A 249 7.04 -48.88 -3.85
CA THR A 249 6.64 -49.88 -2.83
C THR A 249 6.73 -49.36 -1.38
N THR A 250 5.90 -49.91 -0.51
CA THR A 250 5.81 -49.74 0.96
C THR A 250 6.79 -50.66 1.74
N PRO A 251 6.81 -50.68 3.09
CA PRO A 251 6.93 -49.60 4.08
C PRO A 251 7.99 -49.92 5.19
N THR A 252 8.33 -48.99 6.11
CA THR A 252 8.61 -49.35 7.53
C THR A 252 8.61 -48.16 8.51
N THR A 253 7.78 -48.29 9.55
CA THR A 253 7.93 -47.80 10.96
C THR A 253 8.32 -46.35 11.30
N LYS A 254 7.30 -45.58 11.74
CA LYS A 254 7.22 -44.71 12.95
C LYS A 254 8.55 -44.20 13.56
N THR A 255 8.68 -42.88 13.80
CA THR A 255 8.14 -42.22 15.01
C THR A 255 7.98 -40.71 14.79
N ALA A 256 6.98 -40.10 15.42
CA ALA A 256 6.65 -38.68 15.24
C ALA A 256 7.55 -37.74 16.05
N ILE A 257 8.08 -36.70 15.40
CA ILE A 257 8.51 -35.45 16.03
C ILE A 257 7.95 -34.30 15.18
N THR A 258 6.97 -33.59 15.73
CA THR A 258 6.35 -32.44 15.06
C THR A 258 7.27 -31.23 15.18
N THR A 259 8.07 -30.95 14.15
CA THR A 259 8.78 -29.68 14.04
C THR A 259 7.80 -28.57 13.69
N MET A 260 7.34 -27.84 14.71
CA MET A 260 6.72 -26.53 14.49
C MET A 260 7.76 -25.61 13.87
N SER A 261 7.62 -25.34 12.57
CA SER A 261 8.30 -24.22 11.92
C SER A 261 7.82 -22.93 12.58
N ILE A 262 8.72 -22.26 13.29
CA ILE A 262 8.48 -20.90 13.80
C ILE A 262 8.32 -20.02 12.56
N VAL A 263 7.08 -19.62 12.25
CA VAL A 263 6.81 -18.61 11.24
C VAL A 263 7.30 -17.30 11.84
N ASP A 264 8.29 -16.71 11.18
CA ASP A 264 8.99 -15.52 11.64
C ASP A 264 8.07 -14.30 11.50
N THR A 265 7.19 -14.10 12.49
CA THR A 265 6.25 -12.96 12.56
C THR A 265 7.00 -11.68 12.92
N THR A 266 7.79 -11.21 11.97
CA THR A 266 8.22 -9.82 11.92
C THR A 266 6.97 -8.95 11.71
N MET A 267 6.53 -8.29 12.79
CA MET A 267 5.45 -7.30 12.76
C MET A 267 5.89 -6.10 11.90
N LEU A 268 5.64 -6.19 10.60
CA LEU A 268 5.76 -5.09 9.66
C LEU A 268 4.67 -4.05 9.96
N THR A 269 4.99 -3.07 10.81
CA THR A 269 4.18 -1.88 11.08
C THR A 269 4.23 -0.92 9.89
N THR A 270 3.74 -1.36 8.74
CA THR A 270 3.69 -0.57 7.50
C THR A 270 2.45 0.31 7.45
N SER A 271 2.42 1.41 8.22
CA SER A 271 1.56 2.55 7.89
C SER A 271 2.16 3.29 6.69
N THR A 272 2.11 2.63 5.53
CA THR A 272 2.79 3.07 4.31
C THR A 272 1.84 3.96 3.49
N ASN A 273 2.14 5.25 3.44
CA ASN A 273 1.40 6.25 2.68
C ASN A 273 1.88 6.27 1.23
N PHE A 274 1.18 5.50 0.41
CA PHE A 274 1.16 5.68 -1.04
C PHE A 274 0.50 7.01 -1.39
N HIS A 275 0.46 7.32 -2.70
CA HIS A 275 -0.37 8.42 -3.23
C HIS A 275 -1.69 8.47 -2.47
N THR A 276 -1.90 9.56 -1.74
CA THR A 276 -2.88 9.66 -0.65
C THR A 276 -4.26 9.21 -1.10
N THR A 277 -4.60 7.96 -0.83
CA THR A 277 -5.92 7.40 -1.12
C THR A 277 -6.95 8.22 -0.37
N ALA A 278 -8.07 8.54 -1.04
CA ALA A 278 -9.12 9.35 -0.44
C ALA A 278 -9.92 8.52 0.59
N LYS A 279 -9.31 8.28 1.76
CA LYS A 279 -9.93 7.51 2.83
C LYS A 279 -11.23 8.19 3.25
N ASN A 280 -12.33 7.44 3.17
CA ASN A 280 -13.69 7.84 3.54
C ASN A 280 -14.36 8.91 2.65
N VAL A 281 -13.96 9.09 1.38
CA VAL A 281 -14.76 9.92 0.45
C VAL A 281 -15.98 9.13 -0.03
N SER A 282 -17.17 9.52 0.44
CA SER A 282 -18.45 8.92 0.04
C SER A 282 -18.71 9.08 -1.46
N LYS A 283 -19.46 8.14 -2.04
CA LYS A 283 -19.94 8.21 -3.43
C LYS A 283 -20.76 9.47 -3.72
N PHE A 284 -21.39 10.04 -2.69
CA PHE A 284 -22.21 11.24 -2.77
C PHE A 284 -21.48 12.51 -2.32
N SER A 285 -20.21 12.41 -1.92
CA SER A 285 -19.39 13.56 -1.53
C SER A 285 -19.36 14.61 -2.63
N LYS A 286 -19.47 15.87 -2.21
CA LYS A 286 -19.29 17.06 -3.03
C LYS A 286 -18.19 17.92 -2.43
N TRP A 287 -17.71 18.89 -3.18
CA TRP A 287 -16.72 19.85 -2.70
C TRP A 287 -17.26 21.27 -2.85
N LYS A 288 -16.88 22.16 -1.93
CA LYS A 288 -17.12 23.60 -2.06
C LYS A 288 -16.46 24.06 -3.35
N GLN A 289 -17.20 24.77 -4.20
CA GLN A 289 -16.70 25.20 -5.50
C GLN A 289 -15.65 26.32 -5.41
N ASN A 290 -15.60 27.06 -4.30
CA ASN A 290 -14.59 28.08 -4.06
C ASN A 290 -13.34 27.45 -3.40
N ALA A 291 -12.23 27.47 -4.12
CA ALA A 291 -10.92 27.09 -3.64
C ALA A 291 -10.40 28.04 -2.54
N ILE A 292 -9.68 27.45 -1.60
CA ILE A 292 -8.75 28.12 -0.69
C ILE A 292 -7.35 27.92 -1.27
N ILE A 293 -6.60 29.01 -1.49
CA ILE A 293 -5.23 28.89 -1.98
C ILE A 293 -4.30 28.61 -0.81
N VAL A 294 -3.58 27.49 -0.87
CA VAL A 294 -2.77 26.96 0.25
C VAL A 294 -1.27 27.03 0.01
N ALA A 295 -0.84 27.22 -1.25
CA ALA A 295 0.55 27.47 -1.64
C ALA A 295 0.59 28.27 -2.95
N GLY A 296 1.64 29.08 -3.14
CA GLY A 296 1.78 29.96 -4.31
C GLY A 296 0.72 31.06 -4.39
N GLY A 297 0.24 31.37 -5.60
CA GLY A 297 -0.81 32.37 -5.84
C GLY A 297 -0.35 33.84 -5.81
N ASN A 298 0.91 34.11 -5.49
CA ASN A 298 1.52 35.46 -5.51
C ASN A 298 2.19 35.78 -6.86
N GLY A 299 1.60 35.29 -7.96
CA GLY A 299 2.19 35.30 -9.30
C GLY A 299 3.31 34.28 -9.50
N GLY A 300 3.70 34.07 -10.76
CA GLY A 300 4.79 33.18 -11.14
C GLY A 300 6.15 33.75 -10.73
N GLY A 301 7.02 32.94 -10.13
CA GLY A 301 8.39 33.36 -9.82
C GLY A 301 9.13 32.50 -8.80
N GLN A 302 10.37 32.90 -8.51
CA GLN A 302 11.34 32.13 -7.71
C GLN A 302 11.30 32.40 -6.20
N LYS A 303 10.51 33.36 -5.71
CA LYS A 303 10.41 33.65 -4.26
C LYS A 303 9.82 32.46 -3.50
N LEU A 304 10.03 32.41 -2.19
CA LEU A 304 9.51 31.32 -1.34
C LEU A 304 7.98 31.37 -1.17
N ASN A 305 7.35 32.52 -1.38
CA ASN A 305 5.89 32.66 -1.44
C ASN A 305 5.32 32.54 -2.87
N GLN A 306 6.14 32.17 -3.85
CA GLN A 306 5.77 31.98 -5.26
C GLN A 306 6.04 30.54 -5.69
N LEU A 307 5.29 30.11 -6.72
CA LEU A 307 5.55 28.90 -7.49
C LEU A 307 5.69 29.33 -8.95
N ASN A 308 6.18 28.45 -9.81
CA ASN A 308 6.28 28.64 -11.25
C ASN A 308 5.98 27.30 -11.94
N TYR A 309 4.79 27.23 -12.55
CA TYR A 309 4.25 26.02 -13.19
C TYR A 309 4.28 24.74 -12.29
N PRO A 310 3.70 24.79 -11.07
CA PRO A 310 3.64 23.61 -10.20
C PRO A 310 2.84 22.48 -10.85
N ILE A 311 3.26 21.23 -10.62
CA ILE A 311 2.80 20.08 -11.41
C ILE A 311 2.31 18.91 -10.54
N GLY A 312 3.20 18.16 -9.88
CA GLY A 312 2.81 17.12 -8.92
C GLY A 312 2.34 17.68 -7.56
N ILE A 313 1.71 16.84 -6.75
CA ILE A 313 1.41 17.12 -5.33
C ILE A 313 1.54 15.84 -4.54
N PHE A 314 2.31 15.87 -3.46
CA PHE A 314 2.23 14.89 -2.38
C PHE A 314 1.87 15.60 -1.06
N ILE A 315 1.06 14.95 -0.21
CA ILE A 315 0.63 15.49 1.08
C ILE A 315 0.95 14.47 2.17
N ASP A 316 1.64 14.90 3.23
CA ASP A 316 1.93 14.02 4.37
C ASP A 316 0.80 14.00 5.42
N GLU A 317 0.91 13.13 6.43
CA GLU A 317 -0.08 13.02 7.51
C GLU A 317 -0.25 14.30 8.35
N LYS A 318 0.77 15.19 8.31
CA LYS A 318 0.79 16.49 9.00
C LYS A 318 0.22 17.61 8.12
N LYS A 319 -0.17 17.31 6.88
CA LYS A 319 -0.66 18.23 5.85
C LYS A 319 0.39 19.21 5.33
N ASN A 320 1.65 18.82 5.38
CA ASN A 320 2.70 19.49 4.62
C ASN A 320 2.55 19.07 3.16
N ILE A 321 2.64 20.04 2.25
CA ILE A 321 2.43 19.85 0.81
C ILE A 321 3.79 19.89 0.12
N PHE A 322 4.12 18.83 -0.60
CA PHE A 322 5.37 18.65 -1.33
C PHE A 322 5.09 18.89 -2.81
N ILE A 323 5.71 19.92 -3.38
CA ILE A 323 5.35 20.49 -4.69
C ILE A 323 6.59 20.50 -5.57
N PRO A 324 6.61 19.78 -6.72
CA PRO A 324 7.54 20.02 -7.80
C PRO A 324 7.22 21.38 -8.42
N ASP A 325 8.10 22.33 -8.18
CA ASP A 325 8.02 23.71 -8.65
C ASP A 325 8.85 23.78 -9.94
N ARG A 326 8.24 23.25 -11.01
CA ARG A 326 8.88 22.75 -12.24
C ARG A 326 9.91 23.71 -12.82
N ASP A 327 9.46 24.90 -13.18
CA ASP A 327 10.25 25.92 -13.88
C ASP A 327 11.16 26.74 -12.93
N ASN A 328 11.10 26.43 -11.63
CA ASN A 328 12.08 26.85 -10.64
C ASN A 328 13.08 25.73 -10.30
N HIS A 329 12.97 24.55 -10.94
CA HIS A 329 13.89 23.42 -10.84
C HIS A 329 14.15 22.98 -9.38
N ARG A 330 13.07 22.89 -8.60
CA ARG A 330 13.11 22.62 -7.15
C ARG A 330 11.88 21.86 -6.65
N ILE A 331 12.02 21.21 -5.50
CA ILE A 331 10.88 20.74 -4.69
C ILE A 331 10.73 21.66 -3.49
N VAL A 332 9.50 22.10 -3.24
CA VAL A 332 9.13 22.98 -2.12
C VAL A 332 8.22 22.23 -1.16
N GLU A 333 8.56 22.25 0.14
CA GLU A 333 7.66 21.87 1.24
C GLU A 333 6.88 23.10 1.69
N TRP A 334 5.55 23.03 1.64
CA TRP A 334 4.66 24.04 2.23
C TRP A 334 4.01 23.47 3.48
N LYS A 335 4.43 23.96 4.65
CA LYS A 335 3.87 23.50 5.94
C LYS A 335 2.43 23.97 6.10
N TYR A 336 1.63 23.23 6.88
CA TYR A 336 0.22 23.55 7.11
C TYR A 336 0.04 25.01 7.60
N ASN A 337 -0.76 25.80 6.88
CA ASN A 337 -0.99 27.23 7.06
C ASN A 337 0.24 28.17 6.92
N ALA A 338 1.37 27.70 6.36
CA ALA A 338 2.51 28.56 6.07
C ALA A 338 2.22 29.55 4.92
N LYS A 339 2.82 30.75 4.98
CA LYS A 339 2.69 31.79 3.93
C LYS A 339 3.75 31.69 2.83
N GLU A 340 4.80 30.92 3.10
CA GLU A 340 5.93 30.66 2.21
C GLU A 340 6.36 29.21 2.38
N GLY A 341 6.90 28.63 1.31
CA GLY A 341 7.45 27.28 1.32
C GLY A 341 8.95 27.25 1.61
N GLN A 342 9.44 26.07 1.96
CA GLN A 342 10.85 25.77 2.19
C GLN A 342 11.38 24.90 1.05
N ILE A 343 12.53 25.26 0.46
CA ILE A 343 13.18 24.40 -0.54
C ILE A 343 13.77 23.19 0.18
N ILE A 344 13.45 21.98 -0.29
CA ILE A 344 13.94 20.72 0.29
C ILE A 344 14.83 19.91 -0.67
N ALA A 345 14.69 20.15 -1.99
CA ALA A 345 15.53 19.58 -3.03
C ALA A 345 15.62 20.51 -4.24
N GLY A 346 16.74 20.46 -4.97
CA GLY A 346 17.04 21.37 -6.07
C GLY A 346 17.16 22.83 -5.62
N GLY A 347 16.81 23.77 -6.51
CA GLY A 347 16.93 25.21 -6.26
C GLY A 347 18.31 25.81 -6.56
N ASN A 348 19.33 24.98 -6.78
CA ASN A 348 20.69 25.38 -7.19
C ASN A 348 20.80 25.64 -8.71
N LYS A 349 19.78 26.32 -9.28
CA LYS A 349 19.52 26.49 -10.72
C LYS A 349 19.18 25.17 -11.45
N GLU A 350 18.76 25.30 -12.70
CA GLU A 350 18.68 24.17 -13.64
C GLU A 350 20.04 23.50 -13.79
N GLY A 351 20.08 22.17 -13.75
CA GLY A 351 21.25 21.38 -14.09
C GLY A 351 21.08 19.90 -13.76
N ASN A 352 22.14 19.12 -13.99
CA ASN A 352 22.15 17.66 -13.87
C ASN A 352 23.07 17.13 -12.76
N GLN A 353 23.67 18.00 -11.94
CA GLN A 353 24.43 17.58 -10.77
C GLN A 353 23.53 16.88 -9.73
N MET A 354 24.13 16.20 -8.75
CA MET A 354 23.38 15.42 -7.75
C MET A 354 22.46 16.28 -6.87
N ASP A 355 22.82 17.55 -6.67
CA ASP A 355 22.08 18.57 -5.91
C ASP A 355 21.25 19.51 -6.81
N GLN A 356 21.18 19.24 -8.11
CA GLN A 356 20.39 20.01 -9.07
C GLN A 356 19.23 19.16 -9.61
N LEU A 357 18.17 19.84 -10.05
CA LEU A 357 17.05 19.22 -10.75
C LEU A 357 16.87 19.94 -12.09
N ASN A 358 16.10 19.33 -13.00
CA ASN A 358 15.67 19.93 -14.24
C ASN A 358 14.21 19.57 -14.51
N ASN A 359 13.32 20.57 -14.39
CA ASN A 359 11.88 20.43 -14.65
C ASN A 359 11.25 19.22 -13.92
N PRO A 360 11.37 19.09 -12.58
CA PRO A 360 10.81 17.96 -11.85
C PRO A 360 9.28 17.93 -11.98
N THR A 361 8.72 16.75 -12.25
CA THR A 361 7.29 16.58 -12.60
C THR A 361 6.46 15.98 -11.47
N ASP A 362 7.04 15.12 -10.64
CA ASP A 362 6.33 14.44 -9.56
C ASP A 362 7.26 14.15 -8.37
N VAL A 363 6.67 13.98 -7.19
CA VAL A 363 7.38 13.68 -5.94
C VAL A 363 6.53 12.76 -5.07
N ILE A 364 7.14 11.71 -4.52
CA ILE A 364 6.53 10.81 -3.54
C ILE A 364 7.46 10.61 -2.35
N PHE A 365 6.95 10.13 -1.21
CA PHE A 365 7.74 9.91 -0.01
C PHE A 365 8.03 8.41 0.21
N ASP A 366 9.31 8.07 0.38
CA ASP A 366 9.76 6.77 0.89
C ASP A 366 9.85 6.84 2.41
N GLN A 367 8.82 6.29 3.06
CA GLN A 367 8.73 6.25 4.53
C GLN A 367 9.68 5.24 5.18
N GLN A 368 10.16 4.21 4.46
CA GLN A 368 11.14 3.28 5.03
C GLN A 368 12.47 4.01 5.27
N LYS A 369 12.90 4.83 4.30
CA LYS A 369 14.13 5.63 4.39
C LYS A 369 13.93 7.07 4.87
N HIS A 370 12.69 7.49 5.15
CA HIS A 370 12.34 8.88 5.51
C HIS A 370 12.86 9.92 4.49
N SER A 371 12.69 9.63 3.20
CA SER A 371 13.27 10.38 2.08
C SER A 371 12.23 10.69 1.01
N ILE A 372 12.50 11.64 0.12
CA ILE A 372 11.66 11.88 -1.06
C ILE A 372 12.25 11.23 -2.30
N ILE A 373 11.39 10.82 -3.22
CA ILE A 373 11.74 10.31 -4.55
C ILE A 373 11.10 11.24 -5.57
N ILE A 374 11.91 11.71 -6.51
CA ILE A 374 11.56 12.79 -7.45
C ILE A 374 11.69 12.28 -8.88
N ALA A 375 10.68 12.55 -9.71
CA ALA A 375 10.77 12.42 -11.16
C ALA A 375 11.46 13.66 -11.72
N ASP A 376 12.77 13.54 -11.97
CA ASP A 376 13.62 14.61 -12.48
C ASP A 376 13.63 14.56 -14.01
N HIS A 377 12.45 14.84 -14.59
CA HIS A 377 12.09 14.58 -16.00
C HIS A 377 13.11 15.14 -17.00
N GLY A 378 13.54 16.40 -16.83
CA GLY A 378 14.49 17.05 -17.74
C GLY A 378 15.87 16.39 -17.73
N ASN A 379 16.28 15.81 -16.59
CA ASN A 379 17.50 15.02 -16.46
C ASN A 379 17.30 13.52 -16.79
N ARG A 380 16.08 13.11 -17.17
CA ARG A 380 15.70 11.74 -17.52
C ARG A 380 16.09 10.70 -16.46
N ARG A 381 15.88 11.03 -15.19
CA ARG A 381 16.24 10.20 -14.04
C ARG A 381 15.21 10.27 -12.92
N VAL A 382 15.11 9.20 -12.14
CA VAL A 382 14.42 9.21 -10.84
C VAL A 382 15.47 9.26 -9.74
N ILE A 383 15.37 10.24 -8.85
CA ILE A 383 16.38 10.52 -7.81
C ILE A 383 15.75 10.47 -6.41
N GLN A 384 16.42 9.81 -5.48
CA GLN A 384 16.09 9.77 -4.06
C GLN A 384 16.92 10.79 -3.29
N TRP A 385 16.28 11.51 -2.36
CA TRP A 385 16.88 12.63 -1.64
C TRP A 385 16.62 12.52 -0.13
N PHE A 386 17.69 12.45 0.66
CA PHE A 386 17.64 12.32 2.12
C PHE A 386 18.70 13.21 2.79
N ASN A 387 18.30 14.30 3.44
CA ASN A 387 19.17 15.13 4.28
C ASN A 387 20.56 15.42 3.66
N GLN A 388 20.56 15.96 2.44
CA GLN A 388 21.74 16.25 1.58
C GLN A 388 22.46 15.04 0.94
N ASN A 389 22.09 13.80 1.24
CA ASN A 389 22.53 12.63 0.48
C ASN A 389 21.53 12.34 -0.65
N GLN A 390 22.00 12.36 -1.89
CA GLN A 390 21.20 12.01 -3.06
C GLN A 390 21.69 10.70 -3.68
N GLN A 391 20.75 9.88 -4.16
CA GLN A 391 21.03 8.67 -4.90
C GLN A 391 20.17 8.66 -6.16
N ILE A 392 20.79 8.53 -7.33
CA ILE A 392 20.04 8.22 -8.55
C ILE A 392 19.51 6.80 -8.41
N LEU A 393 18.19 6.63 -8.52
CA LEU A 393 17.55 5.33 -8.51
C LEU A 393 17.53 4.77 -9.93
N ILE A 394 16.96 5.51 -10.88
CA ILE A 394 16.73 5.04 -12.27
C ILE A 394 17.27 6.09 -13.24
N GLU A 395 17.99 5.65 -14.27
CA GLU A 395 18.54 6.50 -15.34
C GLU A 395 17.87 6.24 -16.70
N ASN A 396 18.06 7.17 -17.64
CA ASN A 396 17.63 7.07 -19.04
C ASN A 396 16.11 6.92 -19.24
N ILE A 397 15.32 7.29 -18.23
CA ILE A 397 13.86 7.22 -18.21
C ILE A 397 13.25 8.61 -18.34
N SER A 398 12.29 8.80 -19.24
CA SER A 398 11.56 10.09 -19.37
C SER A 398 10.44 10.16 -18.33
N CYS A 399 10.83 10.04 -17.05
CA CYS A 399 9.92 9.89 -15.93
C CYS A 399 8.98 11.08 -15.79
N TYR A 400 7.68 10.82 -15.73
CA TYR A 400 6.68 11.88 -15.56
C TYR A 400 5.90 11.75 -14.25
N GLY A 401 5.20 10.64 -14.05
CA GLY A 401 4.51 10.30 -12.82
C GLY A 401 5.22 9.17 -12.08
N LEU A 402 5.16 9.23 -10.74
CA LEU A 402 5.66 8.20 -9.84
C LEU A 402 4.49 7.57 -9.08
N ALA A 403 4.62 6.29 -8.73
CA ALA A 403 3.81 5.68 -7.69
C ALA A 403 4.63 4.61 -6.96
N MET A 404 4.28 4.31 -5.72
CA MET A 404 4.85 3.19 -4.97
C MET A 404 3.71 2.30 -4.46
N ASP A 405 3.97 1.01 -4.21
CA ASP A 405 3.03 0.09 -3.58
C ASP A 405 3.50 -0.45 -2.21
N LYS A 406 2.59 -1.11 -1.48
CA LYS A 406 2.83 -1.70 -0.14
C LYS A 406 3.82 -2.84 -0.08
N HIS A 407 4.30 -3.30 -1.22
CA HIS A 407 5.36 -4.29 -1.31
C HIS A 407 6.71 -3.66 -1.66
N GLY A 408 6.79 -2.33 -1.70
CA GLY A 408 8.00 -1.57 -2.02
C GLY A 408 8.40 -1.73 -3.49
N PHE A 409 7.44 -1.74 -4.41
CA PHE A 409 7.74 -1.52 -5.83
C PHE A 409 7.53 -0.06 -6.21
N LEU A 410 8.50 0.52 -6.92
CA LEU A 410 8.43 1.85 -7.54
C LEU A 410 7.95 1.70 -8.98
N TYR A 411 6.92 2.46 -9.34
CA TYR A 411 6.32 2.53 -10.67
C TYR A 411 6.62 3.91 -11.26
N VAL A 412 6.91 3.96 -12.56
CA VAL A 412 7.27 5.18 -13.26
C VAL A 412 6.67 5.14 -14.67
N SER A 413 5.95 6.19 -15.07
CA SER A 413 5.59 6.40 -16.48
C SER A 413 6.79 6.98 -17.25
N ASP A 414 7.17 6.36 -18.36
CA ASP A 414 8.12 6.94 -19.32
C ASP A 414 7.32 7.59 -20.45
N TRP A 415 7.30 8.92 -20.43
CA TRP A 415 6.56 9.75 -21.38
C TRP A 415 6.94 9.44 -22.83
N ASN A 416 8.24 9.29 -23.12
CA ASN A 416 8.72 9.11 -24.50
C ASN A 416 8.63 7.65 -24.97
N LYS A 417 8.72 6.67 -24.06
CA LYS A 417 8.57 5.24 -24.43
C LYS A 417 7.12 4.77 -24.45
N ASN A 418 6.16 5.58 -23.96
CA ASN A 418 4.73 5.26 -23.97
C ASN A 418 4.43 3.97 -23.19
N GLU A 419 5.00 3.88 -21.99
CA GLU A 419 4.88 2.71 -21.12
C GLU A 419 5.00 3.10 -19.65
N VAL A 420 4.47 2.24 -18.76
CA VAL A 420 4.75 2.31 -17.32
C VAL A 420 5.63 1.13 -16.96
N ARG A 421 6.73 1.40 -16.27
CA ARG A 421 7.68 0.40 -15.78
C ARG A 421 7.68 0.32 -14.26
N ARG A 422 8.13 -0.81 -13.74
CA ARG A 422 8.20 -1.11 -12.30
C ARG A 422 9.54 -1.73 -11.90
N TRP A 423 10.08 -1.24 -10.79
CA TRP A 423 11.27 -1.77 -10.11
C TRP A 423 10.94 -2.17 -8.68
N LYS A 424 11.69 -3.14 -8.14
CA LYS A 424 11.70 -3.42 -6.70
C LYS A 424 12.62 -2.41 -6.02
N MET A 425 12.21 -1.85 -4.88
CA MET A 425 13.04 -0.95 -4.08
C MET A 425 14.40 -1.59 -3.75
N GLY A 426 15.49 -0.96 -4.20
CA GLY A 426 16.87 -1.45 -4.05
C GLY A 426 17.42 -2.21 -5.26
N GLU A 427 16.57 -2.60 -6.22
CA GLU A 427 16.95 -3.40 -7.40
C GLU A 427 16.78 -2.59 -8.69
N TYR A 428 17.56 -1.53 -8.84
CA TYR A 428 17.43 -0.59 -9.97
C TYR A 428 18.41 -0.80 -11.12
N ASN A 429 19.38 -1.71 -10.97
CA ASN A 429 20.39 -2.01 -11.99
C ASN A 429 19.84 -2.83 -13.18
N ASN A 430 18.52 -2.91 -13.33
CA ASN A 430 17.81 -3.57 -14.42
C ASN A 430 16.90 -2.54 -15.12
N GLU A 431 16.46 -2.86 -16.34
CA GLU A 431 15.62 -1.95 -17.14
C GLU A 431 14.19 -1.76 -16.59
N GLY A 432 13.82 -2.43 -15.50
CA GLY A 432 12.46 -2.47 -14.97
C GLY A 432 11.54 -3.38 -15.78
N ILE A 433 10.43 -3.78 -15.15
CA ILE A 433 9.39 -4.60 -15.79
C ILE A 433 8.32 -3.68 -16.35
N VAL A 434 8.00 -3.78 -17.64
CA VAL A 434 6.85 -3.09 -18.24
C VAL A 434 5.56 -3.67 -17.68
N VAL A 435 4.69 -2.81 -17.15
CA VAL A 435 3.41 -3.19 -16.51
C VAL A 435 2.17 -2.55 -17.15
N ALA A 436 2.34 -1.51 -17.99
CA ALA A 436 1.31 -0.96 -18.86
C ALA A 436 1.95 -0.38 -20.14
N GLY A 437 1.22 -0.40 -21.26
CA GLY A 437 1.75 0.01 -22.57
C GLY A 437 2.84 -0.93 -23.11
N GLY A 438 3.91 -0.36 -23.67
CA GLY A 438 5.07 -1.11 -24.18
C GLY A 438 4.89 -1.75 -25.56
N ASN A 439 3.76 -1.52 -26.22
CA ASN A 439 3.46 -2.01 -27.58
C ASN A 439 3.55 -0.89 -28.64
N GLY A 440 4.45 0.08 -28.41
CA GLY A 440 4.58 1.31 -29.18
C GLY A 440 3.49 2.35 -28.87
N THR A 441 3.67 3.55 -29.44
CA THR A 441 2.73 4.66 -29.32
C THR A 441 1.44 4.37 -30.08
N GLY A 442 0.28 4.66 -29.48
CA GLY A 442 -1.01 4.58 -30.18
C GLY A 442 -2.21 4.46 -29.25
N SER A 443 -3.38 4.30 -29.87
CA SER A 443 -4.70 4.33 -29.20
C SER A 443 -5.32 2.94 -28.96
N GLN A 444 -4.63 1.85 -29.29
CA GLN A 444 -5.12 0.50 -28.96
C GLN A 444 -5.16 0.27 -27.45
N VAL A 445 -5.91 -0.74 -27.00
CA VAL A 445 -6.07 -1.05 -25.55
C VAL A 445 -4.80 -1.55 -24.87
N ASN A 446 -3.80 -1.98 -25.65
CA ASN A 446 -2.47 -2.39 -25.19
C ASN A 446 -1.39 -1.32 -25.43
N GLN A 447 -1.77 -0.12 -25.91
CA GLN A 447 -0.89 1.01 -26.21
C GLN A 447 -1.21 2.21 -25.33
N LEU A 448 -0.27 3.15 -25.28
CA LEU A 448 -0.37 4.45 -24.63
C LEU A 448 0.17 5.52 -25.60
N ASP A 449 -0.13 6.79 -25.33
CA ASP A 449 0.42 7.95 -26.02
C ASP A 449 0.59 9.10 -25.01
N TYR A 450 1.86 9.42 -24.71
CA TYR A 450 2.30 10.34 -23.66
C TYR A 450 1.64 10.09 -22.29
N PRO A 451 1.90 8.93 -21.65
CA PRO A 451 1.37 8.63 -20.33
C PRO A 451 1.95 9.56 -19.27
N SER A 452 1.06 10.29 -18.57
CA SER A 452 1.42 11.32 -17.61
C SER A 452 1.45 10.77 -16.17
N PHE A 453 0.48 11.12 -15.32
CA PHE A 453 0.43 10.59 -13.96
C PHE A 453 -0.09 9.15 -13.91
N ILE A 454 0.29 8.47 -12.83
CA ILE A 454 -0.10 7.09 -12.55
C ILE A 454 -0.57 6.94 -11.11
N PHE A 455 -1.51 6.03 -10.89
CA PHE A 455 -1.94 5.58 -9.57
C PHE A 455 -1.91 4.06 -9.52
N VAL A 456 -1.59 3.47 -8.36
CA VAL A 456 -1.52 2.01 -8.17
C VAL A 456 -2.42 1.61 -7.00
N ASP A 457 -3.42 0.76 -7.26
CA ASP A 457 -4.31 0.25 -6.20
C ASP A 457 -3.69 -0.90 -5.38
N GLU A 458 -4.36 -1.31 -4.30
CA GLU A 458 -3.87 -2.36 -3.41
C GLU A 458 -3.66 -3.73 -4.09
N ASP A 459 -4.35 -3.98 -5.20
CA ASP A 459 -4.22 -5.18 -6.05
C ASP A 459 -3.05 -5.08 -7.05
N GLN A 460 -2.28 -3.98 -7.00
CA GLN A 460 -1.24 -3.60 -7.96
C GLN A 460 -1.79 -3.40 -9.38
N SER A 461 -3.04 -2.94 -9.52
CA SER A 461 -3.54 -2.44 -10.80
C SER A 461 -3.04 -1.01 -11.00
N ILE A 462 -2.54 -0.72 -12.20
CA ILE A 462 -2.04 0.59 -12.57
C ILE A 462 -3.13 1.34 -13.33
N TYR A 463 -3.46 2.54 -12.86
CA TYR A 463 -4.25 3.53 -13.58
C TYR A 463 -3.28 4.52 -14.20
N VAL A 464 -3.48 4.82 -15.48
CA VAL A 464 -2.60 5.68 -16.27
C VAL A 464 -3.44 6.73 -16.97
N SER A 465 -3.08 7.99 -16.77
CA SER A 465 -3.56 9.07 -17.63
C SER A 465 -2.86 8.98 -18.98
N ASP A 466 -3.62 8.56 -19.98
CA ASP A 466 -3.15 8.32 -21.34
C ASP A 466 -3.43 9.59 -22.16
N THR A 467 -2.57 10.59 -21.95
CA THR A 467 -2.84 12.02 -22.16
C THR A 467 -3.31 12.32 -23.58
N ASN A 468 -2.51 11.99 -24.60
CA ASN A 468 -2.85 12.25 -26.00
C ASN A 468 -4.09 11.46 -26.47
N ASN A 469 -4.32 10.29 -25.89
CA ASN A 469 -5.48 9.45 -26.17
C ASN A 469 -6.77 9.92 -25.46
N ASN A 470 -6.72 11.01 -24.68
CA ASN A 470 -7.89 11.62 -24.03
C ASN A 470 -8.70 10.62 -23.17
N ARG A 471 -7.98 9.78 -22.41
CA ARG A 471 -8.56 8.69 -21.61
C ARG A 471 -7.72 8.37 -20.37
N VAL A 472 -8.36 7.71 -19.41
CA VAL A 472 -7.66 7.02 -18.31
C VAL A 472 -7.86 5.52 -18.48
N MET A 473 -6.76 4.78 -18.35
CA MET A 473 -6.69 3.35 -18.61
C MET A 473 -6.26 2.59 -17.35
N LYS A 474 -6.94 1.47 -17.02
CA LYS A 474 -6.59 0.57 -15.91
C LYS A 474 -5.99 -0.74 -16.46
N TRP A 475 -4.77 -1.06 -16.09
CA TRP A 475 -4.18 -2.40 -16.23
C TRP A 475 -4.24 -3.14 -14.90
N ARG A 476 -4.85 -4.34 -14.88
CA ARG A 476 -4.70 -5.25 -13.74
C ARG A 476 -3.29 -5.84 -13.72
N LYS A 477 -2.80 -6.21 -12.53
CA LYS A 477 -1.50 -6.88 -12.36
C LYS A 477 -1.33 -8.05 -13.34
N GLY A 478 -0.31 -7.96 -14.21
CA GLY A 478 0.02 -9.00 -15.21
C GLY A 478 -0.85 -9.02 -16.47
N ALA A 479 -1.82 -8.11 -16.62
CA ALA A 479 -2.61 -7.98 -17.84
C ALA A 479 -1.75 -7.54 -19.03
N LYS A 480 -2.12 -7.97 -20.24
CA LYS A 480 -1.49 -7.54 -21.50
C LYS A 480 -2.18 -6.34 -22.14
N GLU A 481 -3.41 -6.06 -21.74
CA GLU A 481 -4.26 -5.01 -22.26
C GLU A 481 -4.91 -4.26 -21.09
N GLY A 482 -5.18 -2.98 -21.29
CA GLY A 482 -5.83 -2.11 -20.33
C GLY A 482 -7.33 -1.94 -20.65
N LYS A 483 -8.07 -1.48 -19.65
CA LYS A 483 -9.49 -1.13 -19.77
C LYS A 483 -9.63 0.38 -19.68
N ILE A 484 -10.37 1.00 -20.60
CA ILE A 484 -10.77 2.42 -20.46
C ILE A 484 -11.68 2.54 -19.23
N VAL A 485 -11.33 3.43 -18.30
CA VAL A 485 -12.07 3.66 -17.05
C VAL A 485 -12.54 5.11 -16.86
N ALA A 486 -11.98 6.06 -17.63
CA ALA A 486 -12.54 7.40 -17.82
C ALA A 486 -12.22 7.94 -19.23
N GLY A 487 -13.08 8.82 -19.76
CA GLY A 487 -12.93 9.38 -21.11
C GLY A 487 -13.00 8.32 -22.22
N GLY A 488 -12.12 8.45 -23.23
CA GLY A 488 -12.02 7.49 -24.34
C GLY A 488 -13.08 7.64 -25.45
N ASN A 489 -13.94 8.66 -25.37
CA ASN A 489 -14.92 9.00 -26.42
C ASN A 489 -14.42 10.16 -27.31
N GLY A 490 -13.10 10.21 -27.55
CA GLY A 490 -12.41 11.31 -28.22
C GLY A 490 -12.21 12.56 -27.35
N TYR A 491 -11.43 13.50 -27.88
CA TYR A 491 -11.21 14.82 -27.32
C TYR A 491 -12.53 15.61 -27.24
N GLY A 492 -12.80 16.26 -26.10
CA GLY A 492 -13.90 17.21 -25.97
C GLY A 492 -14.34 17.52 -24.55
N ARG A 493 -15.38 18.38 -24.42
CA ARG A 493 -15.90 18.91 -23.14
C ARG A 493 -17.12 18.17 -22.58
N ASN A 494 -17.67 17.18 -23.29
CA ASN A 494 -18.82 16.40 -22.80
C ASN A 494 -18.45 15.58 -21.55
N LEU A 495 -19.45 15.10 -20.81
CA LEU A 495 -19.23 14.35 -19.55
C LEU A 495 -18.62 12.96 -19.77
N ASN A 496 -18.72 12.41 -20.97
CA ASN A 496 -18.07 11.16 -21.40
C ASN A 496 -16.70 11.39 -22.07
N GLN A 497 -16.25 12.64 -22.18
CA GLN A 497 -15.01 13.04 -22.85
C GLN A 497 -14.01 13.67 -21.87
N LEU A 498 -12.75 13.65 -22.27
CA LEU A 498 -11.62 14.31 -21.61
C LEU A 498 -10.84 15.10 -22.67
N SER A 499 -9.96 15.98 -22.20
CA SER A 499 -9.04 16.80 -22.97
C SER A 499 -7.67 16.76 -22.28
N GLU A 500 -6.75 15.95 -22.81
CA GLU A 500 -5.37 15.80 -22.32
C GLU A 500 -5.28 15.48 -20.80
N PRO A 501 -6.00 14.47 -20.27
CA PRO A 501 -6.05 14.22 -18.82
C PRO A 501 -4.65 14.02 -18.22
N ALA A 502 -4.39 14.67 -17.09
CA ALA A 502 -3.07 14.73 -16.45
C ALA A 502 -3.01 13.90 -15.17
N GLY A 503 -3.35 14.45 -14.00
CA GLY A 503 -3.44 13.74 -12.74
C GLY A 503 -4.56 12.69 -12.72
N VAL A 504 -4.27 11.53 -12.13
CA VAL A 504 -5.25 10.49 -11.78
C VAL A 504 -4.99 9.98 -10.37
N ILE A 505 -6.03 9.89 -9.55
CA ILE A 505 -6.02 9.17 -8.27
C ILE A 505 -7.33 8.41 -8.08
N VAL A 506 -7.29 7.34 -7.29
CA VAL A 506 -8.46 6.49 -7.02
C VAL A 506 -8.66 6.39 -5.51
N ASP A 507 -9.91 6.45 -5.05
CA ASP A 507 -10.25 6.27 -3.64
C ASP A 507 -10.54 4.80 -3.27
N ASP A 508 -10.68 4.55 -1.97
CA ASP A 508 -10.93 3.20 -1.42
C ASP A 508 -12.28 2.60 -1.88
N LEU A 509 -13.18 3.41 -2.45
CA LEU A 509 -14.45 2.97 -3.04
C LEU A 509 -14.34 2.72 -4.57
N GLY A 510 -13.12 2.84 -5.14
CA GLY A 510 -12.87 2.68 -6.57
C GLY A 510 -13.37 3.85 -7.42
N GLN A 511 -13.59 5.04 -6.84
CA GLN A 511 -13.94 6.24 -7.59
C GLN A 511 -12.66 6.87 -8.14
N ILE A 512 -12.68 7.22 -9.42
CA ILE A 512 -11.52 7.66 -10.18
C ILE A 512 -11.63 9.17 -10.39
N TYR A 513 -10.70 9.92 -9.83
CA TYR A 513 -10.62 11.37 -9.93
C TYR A 513 -9.54 11.74 -10.92
N VAL A 514 -9.90 12.56 -11.91
CA VAL A 514 -9.04 12.92 -13.04
C VAL A 514 -9.03 14.43 -13.19
N THR A 515 -7.85 15.05 -13.26
CA THR A 515 -7.75 16.43 -13.75
C THR A 515 -7.85 16.40 -15.27
N ASP A 516 -8.95 16.96 -15.76
CA ASP A 516 -9.26 17.10 -17.17
C ASP A 516 -8.64 18.42 -17.65
N TYR A 517 -7.31 18.38 -17.82
CA TYR A 517 -6.38 19.51 -18.00
C TYR A 517 -6.89 20.55 -19.01
N GLY A 518 -7.10 20.15 -20.27
CA GLY A 518 -7.54 21.07 -21.33
C GLY A 518 -8.99 21.53 -21.19
N ASN A 519 -9.74 20.95 -20.25
CA ASN A 519 -11.09 21.36 -19.89
C ASN A 519 -11.19 22.13 -18.55
N GLN A 520 -10.05 22.45 -17.92
CA GLN A 520 -9.97 23.30 -16.72
C GLN A 520 -10.83 22.80 -15.55
N ARG A 521 -10.95 21.48 -15.37
CA ARG A 521 -11.85 20.86 -14.39
C ARG A 521 -11.26 19.59 -13.78
N VAL A 522 -11.81 19.17 -12.65
CA VAL A 522 -11.58 17.81 -12.10
C VAL A 522 -12.88 17.04 -12.22
N MET A 523 -12.81 15.82 -12.76
CA MET A 523 -13.94 14.95 -13.04
C MET A 523 -13.82 13.61 -12.30
N ARG A 524 -14.97 13.06 -11.87
CA ARG A 524 -15.09 11.79 -11.13
C ARG A 524 -15.79 10.74 -11.96
N TRP A 525 -15.22 9.53 -12.01
CA TRP A 525 -15.86 8.32 -12.52
C TRP A 525 -15.98 7.23 -11.44
N TYR A 526 -16.73 6.20 -11.78
CA TYR A 526 -16.97 5.00 -10.99
C TYR A 526 -17.02 3.84 -11.99
N GLU A 527 -16.64 2.62 -11.59
CA GLU A 527 -16.68 1.48 -12.51
C GLU A 527 -18.10 1.27 -13.11
N GLY A 528 -18.15 1.09 -14.44
CA GLY A 528 -19.39 0.87 -15.19
C GLY A 528 -20.15 2.14 -15.62
N LYS A 529 -19.72 3.34 -15.22
CA LYS A 529 -20.35 4.60 -15.66
C LYS A 529 -19.77 5.10 -16.99
N LYS A 530 -20.66 5.51 -17.90
CA LYS A 530 -20.31 6.02 -19.24
C LYS A 530 -19.93 7.51 -19.26
N GLU A 531 -20.37 8.24 -18.25
CA GLU A 531 -20.16 9.69 -18.07
C GLU A 531 -19.61 9.93 -16.66
N GLY A 532 -18.74 10.93 -16.54
CA GLY A 532 -18.21 11.42 -15.28
C GLY A 532 -19.04 12.57 -14.71
N GLU A 533 -18.70 12.96 -13.49
CA GLU A 533 -19.27 14.10 -12.78
C GLU A 533 -18.19 15.17 -12.58
N ILE A 534 -18.48 16.43 -12.92
CA ILE A 534 -17.60 17.56 -12.57
C ILE A 534 -17.69 17.77 -11.07
N ILE A 535 -16.58 17.59 -10.33
CA ILE A 535 -16.55 17.87 -8.89
C ILE A 535 -16.11 19.30 -8.57
N VAL A 536 -15.15 19.86 -9.33
CA VAL A 536 -14.68 21.25 -9.21
C VAL A 536 -14.15 21.77 -10.54
N GLY A 537 -14.16 23.09 -10.73
CA GLY A 537 -13.69 23.76 -11.96
C GLY A 537 -14.71 23.71 -13.10
N GLY A 538 -14.23 23.91 -14.33
CA GLY A 538 -15.07 23.94 -15.55
C GLY A 538 -15.81 25.26 -15.81
N ASN A 539 -15.66 26.26 -14.92
CA ASN A 539 -16.32 27.57 -14.99
C ASN A 539 -15.56 28.58 -15.86
N GLY A 540 -15.04 28.13 -17.01
CA GLY A 540 -14.09 28.88 -17.83
C GLY A 540 -12.67 28.90 -17.24
N ASP A 541 -11.72 29.33 -18.07
CA ASP A 541 -10.35 29.64 -17.68
C ASP A 541 -10.27 30.93 -16.84
N GLY A 542 -9.31 30.98 -15.93
CA GLY A 542 -9.06 32.13 -15.08
C GLY A 542 -8.54 31.77 -13.70
N ASN A 543 -8.41 32.79 -12.85
CA ASN A 543 -7.77 32.70 -11.54
C ASN A 543 -8.74 32.98 -10.37
N GLN A 544 -10.05 33.05 -10.61
CA GLN A 544 -11.05 33.15 -9.53
C GLN A 544 -11.04 31.89 -8.66
N SER A 545 -11.70 31.93 -7.51
CA SER A 545 -11.75 30.81 -6.55
C SER A 545 -12.47 29.57 -7.11
N ASN A 546 -13.41 29.74 -8.03
CA ASN A 546 -14.15 28.66 -8.69
C ASN A 546 -13.61 28.29 -10.09
N GLN A 547 -12.44 28.82 -10.45
CA GLN A 547 -11.76 28.59 -11.73
C GLN A 547 -10.42 27.90 -11.52
N LEU A 548 -10.05 27.10 -12.52
CA LEU A 548 -8.74 26.45 -12.64
C LEU A 548 -8.16 26.81 -14.02
N ASN A 549 -6.85 26.72 -14.17
CA ASN A 549 -6.14 27.00 -15.41
C ASN A 549 -5.15 25.86 -15.70
N ASN A 550 -5.63 24.96 -16.56
CA ASN A 550 -5.16 23.62 -16.87
C ASN A 550 -4.54 22.85 -15.69
N PRO A 551 -5.36 22.27 -14.80
CA PRO A 551 -4.88 21.59 -13.59
C PRO A 551 -4.09 20.31 -13.91
N MET A 552 -3.02 20.06 -13.14
CA MET A 552 -2.07 18.95 -13.36
C MET A 552 -2.22 17.83 -12.31
N GLY A 553 -1.41 17.82 -11.24
CA GLY A 553 -1.55 16.84 -10.16
C GLY A 553 -2.77 17.12 -9.27
N LEU A 554 -3.27 16.05 -8.63
CA LEU A 554 -4.24 16.17 -7.53
C LEU A 554 -3.93 15.18 -6.40
N SER A 555 -4.35 15.52 -5.18
CA SER A 555 -4.16 14.71 -3.96
C SER A 555 -5.30 15.01 -2.97
N PHE A 556 -5.52 14.13 -1.99
CA PHE A 556 -6.49 14.32 -0.92
C PHE A 556 -5.82 14.38 0.45
N ASP A 557 -6.30 15.24 1.36
CA ASP A 557 -5.95 15.09 2.78
C ASP A 557 -6.77 13.97 3.45
N ASN A 558 -6.37 13.59 4.66
CA ASN A 558 -7.04 12.58 5.49
C ASN A 558 -8.48 12.93 5.91
N LYS A 559 -9.02 14.09 5.50
CA LYS A 559 -10.43 14.48 5.66
C LYS A 559 -11.20 14.45 4.34
N GLY A 560 -10.58 14.03 3.23
CA GLY A 560 -11.19 14.04 1.89
C GLY A 560 -11.22 15.41 1.21
N ASN A 561 -10.50 16.42 1.72
CA ASN A 561 -10.36 17.69 1.01
C ASN A 561 -9.48 17.49 -0.22
N LEU A 562 -9.91 18.00 -1.38
CA LEU A 562 -9.21 17.87 -2.65
C LEU A 562 -8.18 18.99 -2.80
N TYR A 563 -6.96 18.66 -3.18
CA TYR A 563 -5.89 19.60 -3.51
C TYR A 563 -5.53 19.42 -4.98
N VAL A 564 -5.38 20.53 -5.72
CA VAL A 564 -5.16 20.54 -7.17
C VAL A 564 -4.00 21.48 -7.51
N ALA A 565 -3.07 21.02 -8.36
CA ALA A 565 -1.99 21.84 -8.89
C ALA A 565 -2.56 22.68 -10.03
N ASP A 566 -2.85 23.94 -9.74
CA ASP A 566 -3.48 24.88 -10.66
C ASP A 566 -2.37 25.57 -11.46
N HIS A 567 -1.88 24.84 -12.47
CA HIS A 567 -0.56 24.95 -13.09
C HIS A 567 -0.24 26.35 -13.63
N TYR A 568 -1.08 26.85 -14.55
CA TYR A 568 -0.92 28.18 -15.14
C TYR A 568 -1.30 29.33 -14.21
N ASN A 569 -2.02 29.04 -13.11
CA ASN A 569 -2.28 30.00 -12.04
C ASN A 569 -1.19 30.00 -10.95
N HIS A 570 -0.15 29.17 -11.09
CA HIS A 570 1.03 29.11 -10.23
C HIS A 570 0.69 28.95 -8.74
N ARG A 571 -0.27 28.06 -8.44
CA ARG A 571 -0.82 27.89 -7.09
C ARG A 571 -1.30 26.46 -6.83
N ILE A 572 -1.44 26.12 -5.55
CA ILE A 572 -2.16 24.92 -5.12
C ILE A 572 -3.52 25.33 -4.58
N ALA A 573 -4.58 24.81 -5.18
CA ALA A 573 -5.97 25.09 -4.84
C ALA A 573 -6.55 23.94 -3.98
N LYS A 574 -7.00 24.25 -2.77
CA LYS A 574 -7.70 23.32 -1.87
C LYS A 574 -9.21 23.55 -1.96
N PHE A 575 -9.97 22.50 -2.23
CA PHE A 575 -11.43 22.47 -2.17
C PHE A 575 -11.88 21.63 -0.98
N GLU A 576 -12.75 22.19 -0.13
CA GLU A 576 -13.19 21.50 1.08
C GLU A 576 -14.35 20.56 0.78
N ILE A 577 -14.33 19.36 1.36
CA ILE A 577 -15.42 18.40 1.23
C ILE A 577 -16.69 18.92 1.92
N ILE A 578 -17.84 18.61 1.31
CA ILE A 578 -19.18 18.78 1.85
C ILE A 578 -19.71 17.36 2.05
N LEU A 579 -19.98 17.02 3.32
CA LEU A 579 -20.58 15.75 3.75
C LEU A 579 -22.11 15.89 3.81
#